data_AF-A0A2D8AJW7-F1
#
_entry.id   AF-A0A2D8AJW7-F1
#
_cell.length_a   1.000
_cell.length_b   1.000
_cell.length_c   1.000
_cell.angle_alpha   90.00
_cell.angle_beta   90.00
_cell.angle_gamma   90.00
#
_symmetry.space_group_name_H-M   'P 1'
#
loop_
_entity.id
_entity.type
_entity.pdbx_description
1 polymer ?
#
loop_
_entity_poly.entity_id
_entity_poly.type
_entity_poly.pdbx_seq_one_letter_code
_entity_poly.pdbx_strand_id
1 'polypeptide(L)' 'GFDKESIAEIREAFKILYKRNYSLQEAIDQIRVLSENCAPLATLVESLESSKKGIHR' A
#
# COMPACT_ATOMS: atom_id res chain seq x y z
N GLY A 1 4.27 -4.65 -18.30
CA GLY A 1 3.61 -3.45 -17.73
C GLY A 1 2.43 -3.93 -16.91
N PHE A 2 2.11 -3.26 -15.79
CA PHE A 2 1.00 -3.66 -14.92
C PHE A 2 -0.33 -3.67 -15.70
N ASP A 3 -1.16 -4.67 -15.40
CA ASP A 3 -2.53 -4.74 -15.89
C ASP A 3 -3.41 -3.66 -15.23
N LYS A 4 -4.61 -3.46 -15.79
CA LYS A 4 -5.52 -2.39 -15.32
C LYS A 4 -5.99 -2.60 -13.89
N GLU A 5 -6.11 -3.85 -13.44
CA GLU A 5 -6.56 -4.18 -12.09
C GLU A 5 -5.46 -3.84 -11.08
N SER A 6 -4.23 -4.28 -11.35
CA SER A 6 -3.04 -3.88 -10.58
C SER A 6 -2.89 -2.36 -10.48
N ILE A 7 -3.08 -1.63 -11.58
CA ILE A 7 -3.01 -0.16 -11.57
C ILE A 7 -4.11 0.46 -10.69
N ALA A 8 -5.33 -0.08 -10.73
CA ALA A 8 -6.43 0.38 -9.90
C ALA A 8 -6.14 0.17 -8.41
N GLU A 9 -5.61 -1.00 -8.04
CA GLU A 9 -5.25 -1.31 -6.66
C GLU A 9 -4.09 -0.45 -6.15
N ILE A 10 -3.06 -0.22 -6.98
CA ILE A 10 -1.95 0.69 -6.64
C ILE A 10 -2.46 2.11 -6.36
N ARG A 11 -3.41 2.61 -7.17
CA ARG A 11 -4.03 3.92 -6.93
C ARG A 11 -4.84 3.95 -5.64
N GLU A 12 -5.44 2.84 -5.26
CA GLU A 12 -6.21 2.74 -4.03
C GLU A 12 -5.29 2.69 -2.80
N ALA A 13 -4.21 1.91 -2.85
CA ALA A 13 -3.16 1.89 -1.84
C ALA A 13 -2.57 3.29 -1.60
N PHE A 14 -2.35 4.08 -2.66
CA PHE A 14 -1.92 5.47 -2.54
C PHE A 14 -2.92 6.34 -1.76
N LYS A 15 -4.22 6.20 -2.02
CA LYS A 15 -5.24 6.96 -1.27
C LYS A 15 -5.28 6.54 0.20
N ILE A 16 -5.14 5.25 0.49
CA ILE A 16 -5.10 4.72 1.85
C ILE A 16 -3.94 5.35 2.63
N LEU A 17 -2.75 5.39 2.02
CA LEU A 17 -1.55 5.96 2.63
C LEU A 17 -1.60 7.47 2.87
N TYR A 18 -2.11 8.24 1.89
CA TYR A 18 -1.94 9.70 1.88
C TYR A 18 -3.22 10.51 2.03
N LYS A 19 -4.38 9.95 1.68
CA LYS A 19 -5.65 10.71 1.62
C LYS A 19 -6.69 10.31 2.65
N ARG A 20 -6.61 9.09 3.20
CA ARG A 20 -7.62 8.56 4.12
C ARG A 20 -7.36 8.85 5.61
N ASN A 21 -6.33 9.65 5.92
CA ASN A 21 -5.95 10.03 7.30
C ASN A 21 -5.70 8.84 8.25
N TYR A 22 -5.40 7.65 7.71
CA TYR A 22 -5.02 6.51 8.51
C TYR A 22 -3.65 6.72 9.17
N SER A 23 -3.48 6.10 10.34
CA SER A 23 -2.15 5.83 10.87
C SER A 23 -1.37 4.94 9.91
N LEU A 24 -0.04 4.95 10.01
CA LEU A 24 0.80 4.11 9.15
C LEU A 24 0.39 2.63 9.26
N GLN A 25 0.15 2.17 10.48
CA GLN A 25 -0.19 0.77 10.75
C GLN A 25 -1.54 0.38 10.13
N GLU A 26 -2.58 1.21 10.30
CA GLU A 26 -3.89 0.98 9.67
C GLU A 26 -3.79 0.99 8.15
N ALA A 27 -2.98 1.88 7.57
CA ALA A 27 -2.75 1.91 6.14
C ALA A 27 -2.05 0.62 5.65
N ILE A 28 -1.06 0.13 6.39
CA ILE A 28 -0.37 -1.14 6.09
C ILE A 28 -1.35 -2.31 6.13
N ASP A 29 -2.18 -2.41 7.17
CA ASP A 29 -3.17 -3.49 7.30
C ASP A 29 -4.16 -3.51 6.13
N GLN A 30 -4.66 -2.33 5.72
CA GLN A 30 -5.55 -2.20 4.57
C GLN A 30 -4.87 -2.60 3.25
N ILE A 31 -3.62 -2.18 3.05
CA ILE A 31 -2.87 -2.52 1.84
C ILE A 31 -2.48 -4.00 1.84
N ARG A 32 -2.25 -4.61 3.00
CA ARG A 32 -1.98 -6.04 3.13
C ARG A 32 -3.15 -6.89 2.61
N VAL A 33 -4.38 -6.52 2.93
CA VAL A 33 -5.57 -7.17 2.40
C VAL A 33 -5.66 -7.01 0.87
N LEU A 34 -5.34 -5.83 0.33
CA LEU A 34 -5.29 -5.64 -1.13
C LEU A 34 -4.17 -6.48 -1.78
N SER A 35 -3.02 -6.60 -1.10
CA SER A 35 -1.88 -7.35 -1.61
C SER A 35 -2.12 -8.85 -1.79
N GLU A 36 -3.13 -9.43 -1.12
CA GLU A 36 -3.53 -10.83 -1.34
C GLU A 36 -3.96 -11.09 -2.79
N ASN A 37 -4.50 -10.07 -3.47
CA ASN A 37 -4.97 -10.16 -4.85
C ASN A 37 -4.03 -9.45 -5.85
N CYS A 38 -3.00 -8.75 -5.37
CA CYS A 38 -2.10 -7.94 -6.17
C CYS A 38 -0.65 -8.09 -5.70
N ALA A 39 0.07 -9.01 -6.34
CA ALA A 39 1.49 -9.27 -6.07
C ALA A 39 2.38 -8.02 -6.01
N PRO A 40 2.19 -6.97 -6.85
CA PRO A 40 2.95 -5.73 -6.76
C PRO A 40 2.79 -4.97 -5.45
N LEU A 41 1.62 -5.07 -4.80
CA LEU A 41 1.37 -4.43 -3.51
C LEU A 41 2.08 -5.14 -2.36
N ALA A 42 2.39 -6.43 -2.48
CA ALA A 42 3.12 -7.16 -1.44
C ALA A 42 4.51 -6.56 -1.20
N THR A 43 5.23 -6.19 -2.27
CA THR A 43 6.53 -5.49 -2.16
C THR A 43 6.39 -4.11 -1.51
N LEU A 44 5.25 -3.43 -1.72
CA LEU A 44 4.98 -2.15 -1.07
C LEU A 44 4.81 -2.36 0.44
N VAL A 45 4.02 -3.34 0.87
CA VAL A 45 3.80 -3.68 2.29
C VAL A 45 5.12 -3.99 2.99
N GLU A 46 5.96 -4.84 2.39
CA GLU A 46 7.26 -5.21 2.95
C GLU A 46 8.20 -3.99 3.10
N SER A 47 8.18 -3.07 2.12
CA SER A 47 8.92 -1.81 2.19
C SER A 47 8.41 -0.89 3.30
N LEU A 48 7.08 -0.82 3.48
CA LEU A 48 6.45 -0.01 4.53
C LEU A 48 6.75 -0.56 5.92
N GLU A 49 6.69 -1.88 6.10
CA GLU A 49 6.98 -2.56 7.37
C GLU A 49 8.48 -2.49 7.74
N SER A 50 9.38 -2.55 6.74
CA SER A 50 10.83 -2.45 6.98
C SER A 50 11.33 -1.02 7.21
N SER A 51 10.50 0.00 6.94
CA SER A 51 10.92 1.40 7.07
C SER A 51 11.02 1.87 8.53
N LYS A 52 12.27 1.97 9.02
CA LYS A 52 12.58 2.46 10.39
C LYS A 52 12.48 3.98 10.56
N LYS A 53 12.53 4.75 9.47
CA LYS A 53 12.45 6.22 9.48
C LYS A 53 11.03 6.73 9.17
N GLY A 54 10.06 5.84 9.03
CA GLY A 54 8.72 6.17 8.53
C GLY A 54 8.72 6.41 7.02
N ILE A 55 7.60 6.89 6.50
CA ILE A 55 7.43 7.23 5.09
C ILE A 55 7.41 8.75 4.91
N HIS A 56 7.82 9.21 3.74
CA HIS A 56 7.58 10.59 3.34
C HIS A 56 6.08 10.84 3.25
N ARG A 57 5.57 11.81 4.03
CA ARG A 57 4.19 12.29 4.03
C ARG A 57 4.13 13.72 3.53
#